data_AF-A0A3M6Z7C7-F1
#
_entry.id   AF-A0A3M6Z7C7-F1
#
_cell.length_a   1.000
_cell.length_b   1.000
_cell.length_c   1.000
_cell.angle_alpha   90.00
_cell.angle_beta   90.00
_cell.angle_gamma   90.00
#
_symmetry.space_group_name_H-M   'P 1'
#
loop_
_entity.id
_entity.type
_entity.pdbx_description
1 polymer ?
#
loop_
_entity_poly.entity_id
_entity_poly.type
_entity_poly.pdbx_seq_one_letter_code
_entity_poly.pdbx_strand_id
1 'polypeptide(L)'
;MVHSFLQGVVGGDQKDLGSDALQAPSGDNKASAYVALSESYSEYVRSGLIEVVSGRVESIDYNDTGTIARTRQGNDLSTLEDIGAVVYATGYTPSAALDFLADNVKDALSYDTSSMRMPLILEQWQMSNREVPDIGFLGFYEGPYWGIMEMQSRVICQRWLGHEAASQRPFEERDRLLELRAAMQAKGEDVPQFWFGDYLGYMEEMADYLALQRNDQDFKEREGCPTPARFAVGGDENANINTVKDLHSLWHDCIENGRFVSRAAFRALQGSWTISRRITSQDSNFSGALEGQADFHPRLPTADDFDFEYLYIETGSFTSSTGLQMQASRRYVYRYCEAKDHLSVWFVKPNADLEVDCLFHDLDFSPPAETREQGASIAKANHLCVQDMYSTRYTLPLKGIWLPRFEVEHVVKGPAKSYVATTEFTRLPQSH
;
A
#
# COMPACT_ATOMS: atom_id res chain seq x y z
N MET A 1 -8.48 16.19 -10.72
CA MET A 1 -7.25 15.63 -11.32
C MET A 1 -6.60 14.61 -10.38
N VAL A 2 -6.21 14.98 -9.14
CA VAL A 2 -5.56 14.08 -8.17
C VAL A 2 -6.38 12.83 -7.84
N HIS A 3 -7.67 12.98 -7.50
CA HIS A 3 -8.56 11.83 -7.25
C HIS A 3 -8.57 10.82 -8.42
N SER A 4 -8.69 11.31 -9.66
CA SER A 4 -8.71 10.44 -10.85
C SER A 4 -7.38 9.74 -11.09
N PHE A 5 -6.26 10.42 -10.81
CA PHE A 5 -4.93 9.81 -10.88
C PHE A 5 -4.79 8.67 -9.85
N LEU A 6 -5.13 8.94 -8.59
CA LEU A 6 -5.07 7.95 -7.52
C LEU A 6 -5.98 6.74 -7.80
N GLN A 7 -7.21 6.97 -8.26
CA GLN A 7 -8.13 5.91 -8.69
C GLN A 7 -7.52 5.05 -9.81
N GLY A 8 -6.86 5.67 -10.78
CA GLY A 8 -6.15 4.96 -11.84
C GLY A 8 -5.02 4.06 -11.31
N VAL A 9 -4.26 4.53 -10.32
CA VAL A 9 -3.16 3.77 -9.69
C VAL A 9 -3.68 2.59 -8.89
N VAL A 10 -4.73 2.79 -8.07
CA VAL A 10 -5.28 1.70 -7.23
C VAL A 10 -6.17 0.72 -7.99
N GLY A 11 -6.64 1.09 -9.18
CA GLY A 11 -7.45 0.24 -10.05
C GLY A 11 -8.96 0.50 -10.02
N GLY A 12 -9.41 1.59 -9.39
CA GLY A 12 -10.82 1.95 -9.28
C GLY A 12 -11.11 2.98 -8.19
N ASP A 13 -12.39 3.09 -7.83
CA ASP A 13 -12.91 3.95 -6.74
C ASP A 13 -13.04 3.20 -5.41
N GLN A 14 -12.43 2.01 -5.29
CA GLN A 14 -12.48 1.12 -4.13
C GLN A 14 -13.86 0.58 -3.75
N LYS A 15 -14.88 0.79 -4.59
CA LYS A 15 -16.21 0.20 -4.35
C LYS A 15 -16.16 -1.32 -4.22
N ASP A 16 -15.18 -1.97 -4.87
CA ASP A 16 -14.98 -3.42 -4.84
C ASP A 16 -14.57 -3.97 -3.46
N LEU A 17 -14.17 -3.10 -2.52
CA LEU A 17 -13.83 -3.51 -1.15
C LEU A 17 -15.05 -3.88 -0.31
N GLY A 18 -16.27 -3.56 -0.76
CA GLY A 18 -17.51 -3.86 -0.03
C GLY A 18 -17.74 -2.92 1.17
N SER A 19 -17.16 -1.72 1.13
CA SER A 19 -17.31 -0.71 2.18
C SER A 19 -17.49 0.67 1.56
N ASP A 20 -18.72 1.20 1.60
CA ASP A 20 -19.05 2.55 1.11
C ASP A 20 -18.20 3.64 1.79
N ALA A 21 -17.74 3.38 3.01
CA ALA A 21 -16.88 4.30 3.76
C ALA A 21 -15.50 4.53 3.13
N LEU A 22 -15.03 3.61 2.28
CA LEU A 22 -13.76 3.72 1.55
C LEU A 22 -13.97 4.13 0.10
N GLN A 23 -15.21 4.18 -0.37
CA GLN A 23 -15.46 4.54 -1.75
C GLN A 23 -15.07 6.00 -1.98
N ALA A 24 -14.23 6.22 -2.99
CA ALA A 24 -13.80 7.57 -3.34
C ALA A 24 -15.02 8.44 -3.75
N PRO A 25 -15.18 9.66 -3.21
CA PRO A 25 -16.33 10.51 -3.49
C PRO A 25 -16.52 10.84 -4.99
N SER A 26 -17.76 10.80 -5.45
CA SER A 26 -18.16 11.20 -6.81
C SER A 26 -18.68 12.64 -6.88
N GLY A 27 -18.52 13.32 -8.02
CA GLY A 27 -19.07 14.67 -8.27
C GLY A 27 -18.09 15.83 -8.00
N ASP A 28 -18.64 17.04 -7.81
CA ASP A 28 -17.88 18.29 -7.66
C ASP A 28 -17.47 18.60 -6.20
N ASN A 29 -18.09 17.94 -5.20
CA ASN A 29 -17.71 18.04 -3.78
C ASN A 29 -16.52 17.13 -3.45
N LYS A 30 -15.39 17.33 -4.13
CA LYS A 30 -14.17 16.59 -3.82
C LYS A 30 -13.38 17.37 -2.78
N ALA A 31 -13.56 17.02 -1.52
CA ALA A 31 -12.58 17.34 -0.50
C ALA A 31 -11.18 16.86 -0.93
N SER A 32 -10.14 17.46 -0.35
CA SER A 32 -8.77 17.04 -0.51
C SER A 32 -8.64 15.52 -0.31
N ALA A 33 -7.91 14.87 -1.21
CA ALA A 33 -7.71 13.43 -1.12
C ALA A 33 -6.83 13.11 0.10
N TYR A 34 -7.33 12.25 0.99
CA TYR A 34 -6.55 11.66 2.06
C TYR A 34 -6.08 10.29 1.60
N VAL A 35 -4.79 10.02 1.75
CA VAL A 35 -4.18 8.77 1.35
C VAL A 35 -3.60 8.08 2.57
N ALA A 36 -3.87 6.79 2.67
CA ALA A 36 -3.20 5.89 3.58
C ALA A 36 -2.45 4.84 2.75
N LEU A 37 -1.25 4.49 3.20
CA LEU A 37 -0.46 3.42 2.60
C LEU A 37 -0.57 2.19 3.48
N SER A 38 -1.16 1.13 2.94
CA SER A 38 -1.21 -0.17 3.59
C SER A 38 -1.26 -1.25 2.51
N GLU A 39 -0.48 -2.31 2.70
CA GLU A 39 -0.48 -3.44 1.77
C GLU A 39 -1.65 -4.39 1.99
N SER A 40 -2.17 -4.48 3.21
CA SER A 40 -3.11 -5.53 3.62
C SER A 40 -4.45 -5.00 4.13
N TYR A 41 -4.55 -3.72 4.51
CA TYR A 41 -5.78 -3.15 5.07
C TYR A 41 -6.99 -3.37 4.16
N SER A 42 -6.86 -3.06 2.86
CA SER A 42 -7.95 -3.24 1.89
C SER A 42 -8.41 -4.68 1.77
N GLU A 43 -7.50 -5.64 1.90
CA GLU A 43 -7.83 -7.06 1.81
C GLU A 43 -8.55 -7.57 3.08
N TYR A 44 -8.19 -7.03 4.25
CA TYR A 44 -8.93 -7.30 5.50
C TYR A 44 -10.32 -6.65 5.52
N VAL A 45 -10.48 -5.49 4.90
CA VAL A 45 -11.80 -4.88 4.68
C VAL A 45 -12.62 -5.75 3.74
N ARG A 46 -12.05 -6.15 2.60
CA ARG A 46 -12.73 -7.01 1.63
C ARG A 46 -13.15 -8.36 2.22
N SER A 47 -12.38 -8.92 3.17
CA SER A 47 -12.73 -10.17 3.85
C SER A 47 -13.70 -9.99 5.03
N GLY A 48 -14.12 -8.76 5.35
CA GLY A 48 -14.99 -8.46 6.49
C GLY A 48 -14.32 -8.57 7.86
N LEU A 49 -12.98 -8.68 7.91
CA LEU A 49 -12.24 -8.68 9.19
C LEU A 49 -12.04 -7.27 9.74
N ILE A 50 -12.09 -6.26 8.87
CA ILE A 50 -12.17 -4.85 9.25
C ILE A 50 -13.49 -4.30 8.70
N GLU A 51 -14.35 -3.87 9.61
CA GLU A 51 -15.53 -3.08 9.27
C GLU A 51 -15.17 -1.60 9.32
N VAL A 52 -15.47 -0.86 8.25
CA VAL A 52 -15.16 0.57 8.17
C VAL A 52 -16.45 1.37 8.29
N VAL A 53 -16.48 2.22 9.30
CA VAL A 53 -17.59 3.14 9.54
C VAL A 53 -17.14 4.56 9.24
N SER A 54 -17.77 5.20 8.27
CA SER A 54 -17.57 6.62 8.01
C SER A 54 -18.15 7.46 9.14
N GLY A 55 -17.45 8.52 9.55
CA GLY A 55 -17.94 9.47 10.54
C GLY A 55 -16.97 9.71 11.69
N ARG A 56 -17.51 10.16 12.82
CA ARG A 56 -16.75 10.46 14.04
C ARG A 56 -17.42 9.80 15.24
N VAL A 57 -16.61 9.28 16.15
CA VAL A 57 -17.07 8.87 17.48
C VAL A 57 -17.38 10.13 18.29
N GLU A 58 -18.60 10.26 18.80
CA GLU A 58 -19.03 11.41 19.63
C GLU A 58 -18.92 11.13 21.13
N SER A 59 -19.19 9.88 21.50
CA SER A 59 -19.16 9.44 22.89
C SER A 59 -18.81 7.97 22.94
N ILE A 60 -18.12 7.60 24.01
CA ILE A 60 -17.85 6.23 24.40
C ILE A 60 -18.41 6.10 25.80
N ASP A 61 -19.47 5.32 25.93
CA ASP A 61 -20.10 5.05 27.21
C ASP A 61 -19.74 3.63 27.66
N TYR A 62 -19.55 3.47 28.96
CA TYR A 62 -19.34 2.17 29.59
C TYR A 62 -20.40 1.97 30.67
N ASN A 63 -21.03 0.79 30.65
CA ASN A 63 -22.00 0.38 31.66
C ASN A 63 -21.85 -1.11 31.99
N ASP A 64 -22.72 -1.63 32.87
CA ASP A 64 -22.71 -3.04 33.27
C ASP A 64 -22.95 -4.03 32.11
N THR A 65 -23.47 -3.55 30.97
CA THR A 65 -23.72 -4.36 29.77
C THR A 65 -22.60 -4.32 28.75
N GLY A 66 -21.58 -3.48 28.93
CA GLY A 66 -20.42 -3.39 28.03
C GLY A 66 -20.03 -1.95 27.68
N THR A 67 -19.15 -1.84 26.69
CA THR A 67 -18.72 -0.54 26.12
C THR A 67 -19.47 -0.31 24.81
N ILE A 68 -20.05 0.88 24.66
CA ILE A 68 -20.71 1.32 23.43
C ILE A 68 -20.07 2.60 22.92
N ALA A 69 -20.00 2.77 21.61
CA ALA A 69 -19.57 4.01 20.97
C ALA A 69 -20.67 4.54 20.07
N ARG A 70 -21.04 5.81 20.26
CA ARG A 70 -21.94 6.49 19.31
C ARG A 70 -21.12 7.17 18.25
N THR A 71 -21.46 6.92 16.99
CA THR A 71 -20.80 7.56 15.84
C THR A 71 -21.78 8.42 15.07
N ARG A 72 -21.26 9.48 14.44
CA ARG A 72 -22.02 10.40 13.60
C ARG A 72 -21.37 10.56 12.22
N GLN A 73 -22.17 10.40 11.18
CA GLN A 73 -21.84 10.75 9.81
C GLN A 73 -22.87 11.74 9.28
N GLY A 74 -22.50 13.01 9.13
CA GLY A 74 -23.47 14.05 8.78
C GLY A 74 -24.60 14.12 9.82
N ASN A 75 -25.83 13.80 9.42
CA ASN A 75 -26.99 13.74 10.32
C ASN A 75 -27.29 12.33 10.85
N ASP A 76 -26.60 11.32 10.35
CA ASP A 76 -26.85 9.92 10.69
C ASP A 76 -26.08 9.56 11.96
N LEU A 77 -26.79 8.97 12.91
CA LEU A 77 -26.25 8.50 14.19
C LEU A 77 -26.32 6.98 14.21
N SER A 78 -25.21 6.33 14.55
CA SER A 78 -25.13 4.88 14.74
C SER A 78 -24.47 4.54 16.08
N THR A 79 -24.69 3.31 16.53
CA THR A 79 -24.11 2.80 17.77
C THR A 79 -23.32 1.53 17.47
N LEU A 80 -22.08 1.48 17.95
CA LEU A 80 -21.24 0.30 17.96
C LEU A 80 -21.29 -0.30 19.36
N GLU A 81 -21.53 -1.60 19.43
CA GLU A 81 -21.67 -2.38 20.66
C GLU A 81 -20.51 -3.40 20.77
N ASP A 82 -20.44 -4.13 21.88
CA ASP A 82 -19.46 -5.20 22.12
C ASP A 82 -17.98 -4.76 21.97
N ILE A 83 -17.68 -3.51 22.35
CA ILE A 83 -16.33 -2.95 22.21
C ILE A 83 -15.42 -3.48 23.31
N GLY A 84 -14.45 -4.32 22.92
CA GLY A 84 -13.42 -4.84 23.83
C GLY A 84 -12.27 -3.86 24.13
N ALA A 85 -11.94 -2.98 23.17
CA ALA A 85 -10.88 -1.98 23.32
C ALA A 85 -11.08 -0.79 22.38
N VAL A 86 -10.56 0.38 22.77
CA VAL A 86 -10.56 1.60 21.96
C VAL A 86 -9.12 2.06 21.78
N VAL A 87 -8.71 2.30 20.54
CA VAL A 87 -7.38 2.80 20.18
C VAL A 87 -7.51 4.17 19.53
N TYR A 88 -6.96 5.20 20.18
CA TYR A 88 -6.94 6.56 19.65
C TYR A 88 -5.78 6.74 18.67
N ALA A 89 -6.00 6.39 17.40
CA ALA A 89 -5.04 6.63 16.31
C ALA A 89 -5.18 8.06 15.73
N THR A 90 -5.25 9.08 16.60
CA THR A 90 -5.60 10.47 16.23
C THR A 90 -4.39 11.38 15.97
N GLY A 91 -3.19 10.80 15.81
CA GLY A 91 -1.95 11.54 15.58
C GLY A 91 -1.32 12.13 16.84
N TYR A 92 -0.44 13.12 16.65
CA TYR A 92 0.37 13.74 17.71
C TYR A 92 0.25 15.26 17.67
N THR A 93 0.53 15.92 18.80
CA THR A 93 0.71 17.38 18.88
C THR A 93 2.15 17.69 19.27
N PRO A 94 2.81 18.68 18.64
CA PRO A 94 4.18 19.05 18.98
C PRO A 94 4.25 20.02 20.17
N SER A 95 3.14 20.32 20.86
CA SER A 95 3.09 21.34 21.92
C SER A 95 4.11 21.11 23.03
N ALA A 96 4.26 19.87 23.51
CA ALA A 96 5.24 19.53 24.54
C ALA A 96 6.70 19.77 24.07
N ALA A 97 6.97 19.63 22.77
CA ALA A 97 8.29 19.91 22.21
C ALA A 97 8.60 21.41 22.15
N LEU A 98 7.60 22.28 22.33
CA LEU A 98 7.75 23.74 22.30
C LEU A 98 7.81 24.35 23.70
N ASP A 99 7.59 23.56 24.76
CA ASP A 99 7.49 24.07 26.13
C ASP A 99 8.76 24.78 26.61
N PHE A 100 9.92 24.39 26.09
CA PHE A 100 11.21 25.00 26.44
C PHE A 100 11.37 26.43 25.90
N LEU A 101 10.56 26.85 24.92
CA LEU A 101 10.59 28.21 24.39
C LEU A 101 9.93 29.16 25.38
N ALA A 102 10.56 30.31 25.61
CA ALA A 102 10.00 31.38 26.43
C ALA A 102 8.73 31.96 25.78
N ASP A 103 7.82 32.48 26.60
CA ASP A 103 6.50 32.96 26.13
C ASP A 103 6.63 34.07 25.07
N ASN A 104 7.57 35.00 25.24
CA ASN A 104 7.83 36.04 24.25
C ASN A 104 8.31 35.48 22.89
N VAL A 105 9.02 34.35 22.90
CA VAL A 105 9.45 33.65 21.67
C VAL A 105 8.26 32.93 21.04
N LYS A 106 7.42 32.27 21.84
CA LYS A 106 6.17 31.64 21.37
C LYS A 106 5.23 32.67 20.74
N ASP A 107 5.09 33.84 21.35
CA ASP A 107 4.29 34.95 20.83
C ASP A 107 4.83 35.45 19.48
N ALA A 108 6.16 35.62 19.36
CA ALA A 108 6.81 36.02 18.11
C ALA A 108 6.57 35.00 16.98
N LEU A 109 6.58 33.71 17.31
CA LEU A 109 6.30 32.60 16.40
C LEU A 109 4.79 32.42 16.10
N SER A 110 3.93 33.27 16.67
CA SER A 110 2.48 33.16 16.57
C SER A 110 1.95 31.81 17.07
N TYR A 111 2.51 31.29 18.15
CA TYR A 111 2.14 29.97 18.69
C TYR A 111 0.64 29.86 19.01
N ASP A 112 0.00 28.78 18.56
CA ASP A 112 -1.41 28.49 18.82
C ASP A 112 -1.60 27.03 19.24
N THR A 113 -1.92 26.83 20.52
CA THR A 113 -2.13 25.49 21.12
C THR A 113 -3.35 24.76 20.55
N SER A 114 -4.29 25.48 19.94
CA SER A 114 -5.47 24.86 19.31
C SER A 114 -5.18 24.34 17.90
N SER A 115 -4.06 24.77 17.30
CA SER A 115 -3.61 24.30 15.99
C SER A 115 -2.63 23.14 16.13
N MET A 116 -3.13 21.91 15.97
CA MET A 116 -2.28 20.71 16.03
C MET A 116 -1.34 20.58 14.82
N ARG A 117 -1.80 20.98 13.63
CA ARG A 117 -1.11 20.75 12.35
C ARG A 117 -0.12 21.86 11.98
N MET A 118 -0.36 23.07 12.45
CA MET A 118 0.50 24.24 12.23
C MET A 118 0.49 25.14 13.46
N PRO A 119 1.14 24.72 14.56
CA PRO A 119 1.14 25.44 15.83
C PRO A 119 2.00 26.71 15.76
N LEU A 120 3.06 26.71 14.96
CA LEU A 120 3.93 27.87 14.73
C LEU A 120 3.74 28.38 13.30
N ILE A 121 4.01 29.66 13.08
CA ILE A 121 4.08 30.24 11.74
C ILE A 121 5.55 30.41 11.37
N LEU A 122 6.00 29.59 10.42
CA LEU A 122 7.38 29.55 9.94
C LEU A 122 7.43 29.85 8.44
N GLU A 123 8.43 30.61 8.02
CA GLU A 123 8.74 31.01 6.65
C GLU A 123 10.00 30.26 6.16
N GLN A 124 10.29 30.32 4.85
CA GLN A 124 11.43 29.67 4.21
C GLN A 124 11.43 28.16 4.46
N TRP A 125 10.54 27.43 3.79
CA TRP A 125 10.36 25.98 3.93
C TRP A 125 10.18 25.53 5.38
N GLN A 126 9.43 26.29 6.19
CA GLN A 126 9.18 26.01 7.62
C GLN A 126 10.44 25.96 8.50
N MET A 127 11.47 26.75 8.18
CA MET A 127 12.73 26.74 8.93
C MET A 127 12.95 27.95 9.83
N SER A 128 12.18 29.02 9.65
CA SER A 128 12.56 30.34 10.17
C SER A 128 11.34 31.18 10.50
N ASN A 129 11.54 32.21 11.30
CA ASN A 129 10.57 33.28 11.45
C ASN A 129 11.35 34.59 11.60
N ARG A 130 10.98 35.61 10.83
CA ARG A 130 11.71 36.89 10.80
C ARG A 130 11.77 37.62 12.15
N GLU A 131 10.81 37.37 13.05
CA GLU A 131 10.78 37.98 14.39
C GLU A 131 11.77 37.32 15.36
N VAL A 132 12.23 36.10 15.03
CA VAL A 132 13.26 35.34 15.77
C VAL A 132 14.26 34.70 14.78
N PRO A 133 15.08 35.53 14.10
CA PRO A 133 15.92 35.09 12.98
C PRO A 133 17.07 34.16 13.39
N ASP A 134 17.46 34.20 14.66
CA ASP A 134 18.57 33.41 15.21
C ASP A 134 18.17 31.95 15.50
N ILE A 135 16.88 31.62 15.45
CA ILE A 135 16.37 30.25 15.67
C ILE A 135 16.12 29.57 14.32
N GLY A 136 16.60 28.34 14.19
CA GLY A 136 16.33 27.45 13.06
C GLY A 136 15.43 26.30 13.48
N PHE A 137 14.41 26.02 12.69
CA PHE A 137 13.50 24.88 12.87
C PHE A 137 13.81 23.81 11.84
N LEU A 138 14.11 22.60 12.31
CA LEU A 138 14.48 21.48 11.46
C LEU A 138 13.40 20.40 11.53
N GLY A 139 12.79 20.05 10.41
CA GLY A 139 11.73 19.04 10.34
C GLY A 139 10.46 19.42 11.09
N PHE A 140 10.26 20.70 11.41
CA PHE A 140 9.10 21.16 12.17
C PHE A 140 7.91 21.47 11.24
N TYR A 141 7.40 20.44 10.58
CA TYR A 141 6.24 20.49 9.70
C TYR A 141 5.52 19.13 9.68
N GLU A 142 4.32 19.07 9.09
CA GLU A 142 3.53 17.85 9.04
C GLU A 142 4.09 16.85 8.01
N GLY A 143 4.54 15.68 8.48
CA GLY A 143 5.15 14.65 7.65
C GLY A 143 6.63 14.90 7.31
N PRO A 144 7.53 15.02 8.29
CA PRO A 144 8.93 15.30 8.04
C PRO A 144 9.63 14.16 7.28
N TYR A 145 10.41 14.54 6.27
CA TYR A 145 11.21 13.63 5.45
C TYR A 145 12.69 13.90 5.69
N TRP A 146 13.47 12.83 5.82
CA TRP A 146 14.92 12.94 6.07
C TRP A 146 15.65 13.78 5.03
N GLY A 147 15.31 13.62 3.74
CA GLY A 147 15.88 14.44 2.66
C GLY A 147 15.63 15.92 2.82
N ILE A 148 14.39 16.30 3.15
CA ILE A 148 14.03 17.69 3.38
C ILE A 148 14.75 18.22 4.61
N MET A 149 14.80 17.47 5.71
CA MET A 149 15.52 17.87 6.92
C MET A 149 17.02 18.08 6.61
N GLU A 150 17.64 17.19 5.85
CA GLU A 150 19.02 17.36 5.44
C GLU A 150 19.22 18.68 4.67
N MET A 151 18.36 18.97 3.69
CA MET A 151 18.41 20.21 2.92
C MET A 151 18.14 21.45 3.78
N GLN A 152 17.14 21.38 4.67
CA GLN A 152 16.83 22.43 5.63
C GLN A 152 18.04 22.76 6.52
N SER A 153 18.75 21.72 7.01
CA SER A 153 19.94 21.91 7.83
C SER A 153 21.04 22.68 7.08
N ARG A 154 21.24 22.37 5.80
CA ARG A 154 22.22 23.06 4.95
C ARG A 154 21.81 24.52 4.74
N VAL A 155 20.54 24.80 4.47
CA VAL A 155 20.02 26.17 4.31
C VAL A 155 20.19 26.98 5.60
N ILE A 156 19.82 26.41 6.75
CA ILE A 156 19.99 27.06 8.06
C ILE A 156 21.47 27.40 8.31
N CYS A 157 22.38 26.47 8.03
CA CYS A 157 23.82 26.71 8.16
C CYS A 157 24.30 27.85 7.26
N GLN A 158 23.90 27.90 5.98
CA GLN A 158 24.26 29.01 5.08
C GLN A 158 23.74 30.35 5.60
N ARG A 159 22.49 30.38 6.09
CA ARG A 159 21.90 31.59 6.69
C ARG A 159 22.71 32.06 7.90
N TRP A 160 23.09 31.16 8.81
CA TRP A 160 23.89 31.50 9.99
C TRP A 160 25.33 31.92 9.65
N LEU A 161 25.86 31.48 8.52
CA LEU A 161 27.15 31.97 7.98
C LEU A 161 27.04 33.35 7.32
N GLY A 162 25.85 33.95 7.28
CA GLY A 162 25.62 35.30 6.75
C GLY A 162 25.36 35.35 5.24
N HIS A 163 25.04 34.21 4.61
CA HIS A 163 24.59 34.18 3.22
C HIS A 163 23.19 34.80 3.07
N GLU A 164 22.89 35.33 1.89
CA GLU A 164 21.58 35.91 1.59
C GLU A 164 20.46 34.88 1.81
N ALA A 165 19.36 35.32 2.42
CA ALA A 165 18.20 34.47 2.61
C ALA A 165 17.59 34.07 1.26
N ALA A 166 16.99 32.89 1.19
CA ALA A 166 16.23 32.48 0.02
C ALA A 166 15.05 33.45 -0.20
N SER A 167 14.69 33.68 -1.47
CA SER A 167 13.51 34.47 -1.82
C SER A 167 12.26 33.89 -1.18
N GLN A 168 11.49 34.72 -0.47
CA GLN A 168 10.22 34.32 0.10
C GLN A 168 9.22 34.00 -1.02
N ARG A 169 8.53 32.86 -0.92
CA ARG A 169 7.45 32.52 -1.85
C ARG A 169 6.14 33.16 -1.42
N PRO A 170 5.25 33.51 -2.37
CA PRO A 170 3.94 34.07 -2.05
C PRO A 170 3.09 33.19 -1.11
N PHE A 171 3.18 31.87 -1.20
CA PHE A 171 2.44 30.94 -0.34
C PHE A 171 3.05 30.77 1.06
N GLU A 172 4.30 31.22 1.27
CA GLU A 172 4.97 31.25 2.57
C GLU A 172 4.85 32.62 3.26
N GLU A 173 4.10 33.55 2.68
CA GLU A 173 3.79 34.81 3.34
C GLU A 173 3.00 34.55 4.62
N ARG A 174 3.37 35.25 5.70
CA ARG A 174 2.77 35.09 7.03
C ARG A 174 1.24 35.10 7.01
N ASP A 175 0.63 36.02 6.27
CA ASP A 175 -0.83 36.15 6.21
C ASP A 175 -1.48 34.93 5.53
N ARG A 176 -0.84 34.37 4.50
CA ARG A 176 -1.29 33.12 3.84
C ARG A 176 -1.17 31.91 4.74
N LEU A 177 -0.10 31.82 5.53
CA LEU A 177 0.05 30.77 6.53
C LEU A 177 -1.02 30.90 7.62
N LEU A 178 -1.34 32.11 8.08
CA LEU A 178 -2.42 32.32 9.04
C LEU A 178 -3.80 31.93 8.48
N GLU A 179 -4.09 32.26 7.21
CA GLU A 179 -5.30 31.80 6.50
C GLU A 179 -5.37 30.27 6.43
N LEU A 180 -4.26 29.62 6.07
CA LEU A 180 -4.17 28.16 6.01
C LEU A 180 -4.40 27.52 7.38
N ARG A 181 -3.84 28.09 8.46
CA ARG A 181 -4.07 27.62 9.84
C ARG A 181 -5.54 27.69 10.22
N ALA A 182 -6.19 28.81 9.90
CA ALA A 182 -7.61 29.00 10.17
C ALA A 182 -8.46 27.99 9.40
N ALA A 183 -8.13 27.71 8.15
CA ALA A 183 -8.80 26.67 7.35
C ALA A 183 -8.60 25.27 7.97
N MET A 184 -7.40 24.94 8.45
CA MET A 184 -7.12 23.68 9.15
C MET A 184 -7.97 23.52 10.42
N GLN A 185 -8.07 24.59 11.24
CA GLN A 185 -8.86 24.60 12.46
C GLN A 185 -10.37 24.48 12.18
N ALA A 186 -10.82 25.15 11.10
CA ALA A 186 -12.19 25.05 10.61
C ALA A 186 -12.49 23.71 9.92
N LYS A 187 -11.46 22.85 9.71
CA LYS A 187 -11.56 21.57 8.99
C LYS A 187 -12.13 21.76 7.57
N GLY A 188 -11.63 22.78 6.88
CA GLY A 188 -12.00 23.05 5.49
C GLY A 188 -11.78 21.84 4.59
N GLU A 189 -12.70 21.62 3.65
CA GLU A 189 -12.65 20.47 2.72
C GLU A 189 -11.47 20.58 1.74
N ASP A 190 -10.97 21.79 1.48
CA ASP A 190 -9.86 22.10 0.59
C ASP A 190 -8.49 22.01 1.27
N VAL A 191 -8.42 21.68 2.57
CA VAL A 191 -7.16 21.54 3.29
C VAL A 191 -6.52 20.19 2.98
N PRO A 192 -5.33 20.15 2.35
CA PRO A 192 -4.65 18.90 2.01
C PRO A 192 -4.21 18.13 3.27
N GLN A 193 -4.05 16.80 3.16
CA GLN A 193 -3.50 15.96 4.23
C GLN A 193 -2.07 16.38 4.60
N PHE A 194 -1.22 16.61 3.60
CA PHE A 194 0.12 17.18 3.77
C PHE A 194 0.14 18.51 3.03
N TRP A 195 0.19 19.59 3.78
CA TRP A 195 0.14 20.95 3.22
C TRP A 195 1.51 21.47 2.80
N PHE A 196 2.57 20.89 3.38
CA PHE A 196 3.94 21.29 3.12
C PHE A 196 4.48 20.64 1.84
N GLY A 197 4.09 21.24 0.71
CA GLY A 197 4.69 21.14 -0.62
C GLY A 197 4.83 19.76 -1.28
N ASP A 198 5.23 19.80 -2.55
CA ASP A 198 5.77 18.65 -3.26
C ASP A 198 7.20 18.40 -2.79
N TYR A 199 7.49 17.17 -2.33
CA TYR A 199 8.81 16.76 -1.89
C TYR A 199 9.89 17.05 -2.95
N LEU A 200 9.63 16.73 -4.22
CA LEU A 200 10.61 16.91 -5.28
C LEU A 200 10.87 18.40 -5.52
N GLY A 201 9.81 19.21 -5.68
CA GLY A 201 9.92 20.65 -5.85
C GLY A 201 10.72 21.31 -4.74
N TYR A 202 10.49 20.96 -3.47
CA TYR A 202 11.27 21.54 -2.37
C TYR A 202 12.72 21.05 -2.32
N MET A 203 12.99 19.79 -2.66
CA MET A 203 14.36 19.31 -2.79
C MET A 203 15.11 20.08 -3.88
N GLU A 204 14.49 20.29 -5.05
CA GLU A 204 15.10 21.03 -6.16
C GLU A 204 15.26 22.51 -5.84
N GLU A 205 14.25 23.17 -5.27
CA GLU A 205 14.37 24.59 -4.90
C GLU A 205 15.48 24.83 -3.85
N MET A 206 15.58 23.97 -2.84
CA MET A 206 16.67 24.09 -1.85
C MET A 206 18.02 23.75 -2.48
N ALA A 207 18.07 22.79 -3.41
CA ALA A 207 19.30 22.45 -4.13
C ALA A 207 19.78 23.63 -4.99
N ASP A 208 18.87 24.30 -5.68
CA ASP A 208 19.16 25.51 -6.46
C ASP A 208 19.70 26.63 -5.56
N TYR A 209 19.04 26.90 -4.43
CA TYR A 209 19.51 27.90 -3.47
C TYR A 209 20.90 27.55 -2.90
N LEU A 210 21.16 26.27 -2.63
CA LEU A 210 22.44 25.78 -2.14
C LEU A 210 23.49 25.59 -3.27
N ALA A 211 23.14 25.88 -4.52
CA ALA A 211 23.96 25.66 -5.71
C ALA A 211 24.49 24.22 -5.86
N LEU A 212 23.67 23.23 -5.48
CA LEU A 212 23.99 21.81 -5.60
C LEU A 212 23.74 21.31 -7.02
N GLN A 213 24.58 20.38 -7.47
CA GLN A 213 24.37 19.69 -8.73
C GLN A 213 23.60 18.39 -8.50
N ARG A 214 22.57 18.16 -9.31
CA ARG A 214 21.79 16.93 -9.28
C ARG A 214 22.58 15.79 -9.94
N ASN A 215 22.75 14.69 -9.24
CA ASN A 215 23.41 13.48 -9.70
C ASN A 215 22.37 12.49 -10.26
N ASP A 216 22.21 12.48 -11.59
CA ASP A 216 21.23 11.60 -12.24
C ASP A 216 21.80 10.24 -12.68
N GLN A 217 23.13 10.09 -12.76
CA GLN A 217 23.78 8.89 -13.31
C GLN A 217 23.15 8.46 -14.64
N ASP A 218 22.63 7.23 -14.72
CA ASP A 218 22.02 6.64 -15.91
C ASP A 218 20.53 7.02 -16.10
N PHE A 219 19.91 7.66 -15.11
CA PHE A 219 18.53 8.15 -15.27
C PHE A 219 18.48 9.31 -16.26
N LYS A 220 17.43 9.36 -17.10
CA LYS A 220 17.12 10.56 -17.88
C LYS A 220 16.60 11.69 -16.99
N GLU A 221 16.58 12.90 -17.53
CA GLU A 221 16.19 14.14 -16.82
C GLU A 221 14.86 14.03 -16.04
N ARG A 222 13.90 13.25 -16.54
CA ARG A 222 12.57 13.05 -15.93
C ARG A 222 12.31 11.60 -15.53
N GLU A 223 13.35 10.85 -15.20
CA GLU A 223 13.27 9.46 -14.77
C GLU A 223 13.85 9.24 -13.36
N GLY A 224 13.36 8.18 -12.70
CA GLY A 224 13.90 7.70 -11.43
C GLY A 224 13.29 8.30 -10.18
N CYS A 225 13.71 7.77 -9.03
CA CYS A 225 13.18 8.15 -7.74
C CYS A 225 13.82 9.46 -7.23
N PRO A 226 13.02 10.38 -6.65
CA PRO A 226 13.53 11.60 -6.03
C PRO A 226 14.19 11.25 -4.68
N THR A 227 15.48 10.95 -4.71
CA THR A 227 16.26 10.55 -3.51
C THR A 227 17.24 11.66 -3.10
N PRO A 228 17.50 11.86 -1.79
CA PRO A 228 18.50 12.82 -1.31
C PRO A 228 19.91 12.54 -1.85
N ALA A 229 20.21 11.27 -2.18
CA ALA A 229 21.49 10.88 -2.76
C ALA A 229 21.78 11.55 -4.12
N ARG A 230 20.76 12.11 -4.78
CA ARG A 230 20.94 12.94 -5.98
C ARG A 230 21.54 14.32 -5.67
N PHE A 231 21.48 14.78 -4.43
CA PHE A 231 21.86 16.15 -4.03
C PHE A 231 23.03 16.13 -3.03
N ALA A 232 24.14 15.50 -3.42
CA ALA A 232 25.31 15.35 -2.56
C ALA A 232 26.16 16.64 -2.45
N VAL A 233 26.82 16.83 -1.31
CA VAL A 233 27.90 17.80 -1.11
C VAL A 233 29.21 17.00 -0.97
N GLY A 234 30.32 17.53 -1.48
CA GLY A 234 31.61 16.82 -1.53
C GLY A 234 31.99 16.16 -0.20
N GLY A 235 32.47 14.91 -0.26
CA GLY A 235 32.90 14.12 0.90
C GLY A 235 32.28 12.70 0.98
N ASP A 236 31.08 12.50 0.42
CA ASP A 236 30.39 11.20 0.42
C ASP A 236 29.90 10.80 -0.99
N GLU A 237 30.70 11.13 -2.00
CA GLU A 237 30.35 10.92 -3.41
C GLU A 237 30.13 9.45 -3.73
N ASN A 238 30.94 8.55 -3.16
CA ASN A 238 30.86 7.12 -3.45
C ASN A 238 29.54 6.49 -2.96
N ALA A 239 29.08 6.79 -1.73
CA ALA A 239 27.85 6.21 -1.22
C ALA A 239 26.63 6.73 -1.99
N ASN A 240 26.63 8.02 -2.33
CA ASN A 240 25.56 8.64 -3.11
C ASN A 240 25.50 8.11 -4.54
N ILE A 241 26.65 7.99 -5.22
CA ILE A 241 26.75 7.39 -6.56
C ILE A 241 26.25 5.94 -6.53
N ASN A 242 26.70 5.14 -5.56
CA ASN A 242 26.25 3.75 -5.42
C ASN A 242 24.73 3.67 -5.18
N THR A 243 24.18 4.54 -4.32
CA THR A 243 22.74 4.58 -4.04
C THR A 243 21.92 4.90 -5.30
N VAL A 244 22.32 5.93 -6.07
CA VAL A 244 21.61 6.29 -7.31
C VAL A 244 21.73 5.16 -8.34
N LYS A 245 22.89 4.50 -8.43
CA LYS A 245 23.11 3.36 -9.33
C LYS A 245 22.25 2.14 -8.95
N ASP A 246 22.18 1.80 -7.66
CA ASP A 246 21.38 0.69 -7.16
C ASP A 246 19.89 0.95 -7.39
N LEU A 247 19.43 2.19 -7.18
CA LEU A 247 18.06 2.60 -7.50
C LEU A 247 17.76 2.50 -9.01
N HIS A 248 18.71 2.86 -9.88
CA HIS A 248 18.56 2.69 -11.32
C HIS A 248 18.43 1.22 -11.70
N SER A 249 19.29 0.36 -11.16
CA SER A 249 19.23 -1.09 -11.38
C SER A 249 17.88 -1.66 -10.94
N LEU A 250 17.42 -1.30 -9.73
CA LEU A 250 16.15 -1.78 -9.19
C LEU A 250 14.96 -1.30 -10.04
N TRP A 251 14.94 -0.02 -10.41
CA TRP A 251 13.88 0.55 -11.24
C TRP A 251 13.82 -0.12 -12.62
N HIS A 252 14.97 -0.34 -13.24
CA HIS A 252 15.08 -1.07 -14.50
C HIS A 252 14.60 -2.52 -14.36
N ASP A 253 14.96 -3.22 -13.29
CA ASP A 253 14.49 -4.58 -13.01
C ASP A 253 12.96 -4.65 -12.80
N CYS A 254 12.36 -3.63 -12.18
CA CYS A 254 10.90 -3.54 -12.08
C CYS A 254 10.23 -3.42 -13.46
N ILE A 255 10.79 -2.60 -14.36
CA ILE A 255 10.18 -2.28 -15.66
C ILE A 255 10.40 -3.37 -16.71
N GLU A 256 11.61 -3.94 -16.74
CA GLU A 256 12.04 -4.88 -17.77
C GLU A 256 11.93 -6.34 -17.33
N ASN A 257 12.22 -6.63 -16.05
CA ASN A 257 12.31 -8.00 -15.53
C ASN A 257 11.14 -8.37 -14.60
N GLY A 258 10.28 -7.42 -14.24
CA GLY A 258 9.10 -7.69 -13.42
C GLY A 258 9.40 -7.91 -11.95
N ARG A 259 10.48 -7.31 -11.42
CA ARG A 259 10.72 -7.29 -9.97
C ARG A 259 9.48 -6.77 -9.23
N PHE A 260 9.11 -7.47 -8.16
CA PHE A 260 7.94 -7.31 -7.31
C PHE A 260 6.58 -7.69 -7.93
N VAL A 261 6.53 -8.23 -9.16
CA VAL A 261 5.28 -8.80 -9.70
C VAL A 261 4.82 -9.98 -8.85
N SER A 262 5.75 -10.81 -8.38
CA SER A 262 5.49 -11.93 -7.49
C SER A 262 4.86 -11.46 -6.17
N ARG A 263 5.40 -10.40 -5.56
CA ARG A 263 4.81 -9.73 -4.39
C ARG A 263 3.39 -9.26 -4.67
N ALA A 264 3.20 -8.54 -5.78
CA ALA A 264 1.92 -7.96 -6.15
C ALA A 264 0.85 -9.05 -6.35
N ALA A 265 1.21 -10.15 -7.02
CA ALA A 265 0.35 -11.31 -7.19
C ALA A 265 0.01 -11.95 -5.84
N PHE A 266 1.00 -12.23 -4.99
CA PHE A 266 0.79 -12.80 -3.66
C PHE A 266 -0.20 -11.95 -2.85
N ARG A 267 0.05 -10.64 -2.72
CA ARG A 267 -0.82 -9.72 -2.00
C ARG A 267 -2.26 -9.76 -2.52
N ALA A 268 -2.42 -9.75 -3.84
CA ALA A 268 -3.72 -9.69 -4.48
C ALA A 268 -4.53 -10.99 -4.43
N LEU A 269 -3.94 -12.12 -4.03
CA LEU A 269 -4.64 -13.40 -3.82
C LEU A 269 -5.44 -13.42 -2.51
N GLN A 270 -5.09 -12.60 -1.52
CA GLN A 270 -5.68 -12.64 -0.18
C GLN A 270 -7.22 -12.58 -0.22
N GLY A 271 -7.85 -13.29 0.72
CA GLY A 271 -9.29 -13.26 0.95
C GLY A 271 -10.06 -14.33 0.17
N SER A 272 -11.37 -14.10 0.04
CA SER A 272 -12.33 -15.09 -0.44
C SER A 272 -12.66 -14.96 -1.92
N TRP A 273 -12.94 -16.10 -2.53
CA TRP A 273 -13.18 -16.25 -3.97
C TRP A 273 -14.28 -17.28 -4.24
N THR A 274 -15.12 -17.02 -5.22
CA THR A 274 -15.90 -18.05 -5.90
C THR A 274 -15.00 -18.79 -6.87
N ILE A 275 -15.07 -20.12 -6.88
CA ILE A 275 -14.30 -20.96 -7.80
C ILE A 275 -15.21 -21.78 -8.72
N SER A 276 -14.88 -21.80 -10.01
CA SER A 276 -15.43 -22.71 -11.00
C SER A 276 -14.28 -23.44 -11.66
N ARG A 277 -14.25 -24.77 -11.57
CA ARG A 277 -13.19 -25.62 -12.14
C ARG A 277 -13.77 -26.56 -13.16
N ARG A 278 -13.19 -26.60 -14.36
CA ARG A 278 -13.48 -27.59 -15.39
C ARG A 278 -12.33 -28.57 -15.51
N ILE A 279 -12.62 -29.86 -15.50
CA ILE A 279 -11.65 -30.94 -15.68
C ILE A 279 -12.00 -31.73 -16.93
N THR A 280 -11.06 -31.80 -17.87
CA THR A 280 -11.16 -32.60 -19.09
C THR A 280 -10.07 -33.66 -19.07
N SER A 281 -10.45 -34.93 -19.03
CA SER A 281 -9.55 -36.07 -19.09
C SER A 281 -9.87 -36.95 -20.30
N GLN A 282 -8.89 -37.73 -20.77
CA GLN A 282 -9.15 -38.77 -21.78
C GLN A 282 -10.12 -39.85 -21.27
N ASP A 283 -10.12 -40.09 -19.96
CA ASP A 283 -11.12 -40.93 -19.32
C ASP A 283 -12.28 -40.04 -18.83
N SER A 284 -13.46 -40.24 -19.42
CA SER A 284 -14.65 -39.46 -19.12
C SER A 284 -15.07 -39.56 -17.65
N ASN A 285 -14.73 -40.64 -16.95
CA ASN A 285 -15.03 -40.81 -15.52
C ASN A 285 -14.31 -39.78 -14.62
N PHE A 286 -13.18 -39.24 -15.08
CA PHE A 286 -12.41 -38.20 -14.38
C PHE A 286 -12.66 -36.79 -14.94
N SER A 287 -13.55 -36.65 -15.92
CA SER A 287 -14.00 -35.36 -16.42
C SER A 287 -15.19 -34.85 -15.62
N GLY A 288 -15.29 -33.53 -15.44
CA GLY A 288 -16.37 -32.92 -14.68
C GLY A 288 -16.14 -31.44 -14.37
N ALA A 289 -17.01 -30.89 -13.52
CA ALA A 289 -16.92 -29.52 -13.05
C ALA A 289 -17.00 -29.45 -11.52
N LEU A 290 -16.30 -28.51 -10.90
CA LEU A 290 -16.43 -28.18 -9.49
C LEU A 290 -16.84 -26.73 -9.36
N GLU A 291 -17.87 -26.48 -8.55
CA GLU A 291 -18.30 -25.15 -8.14
C GLU A 291 -18.16 -25.03 -6.62
N GLY A 292 -17.63 -23.91 -6.14
CA GLY A 292 -17.36 -23.74 -4.73
C GLY A 292 -16.77 -22.40 -4.34
N GLN A 293 -16.08 -22.39 -3.21
CA GLN A 293 -15.37 -21.24 -2.68
C GLN A 293 -13.94 -21.59 -2.32
N ALA A 294 -13.07 -20.59 -2.39
CA ALA A 294 -11.70 -20.68 -1.94
C ALA A 294 -11.29 -19.45 -1.14
N ASP A 295 -10.47 -19.67 -0.12
CA ASP A 295 -10.00 -18.64 0.79
C ASP A 295 -8.49 -18.70 0.90
N PHE A 296 -7.84 -17.53 0.77
CA PHE A 296 -6.43 -17.33 1.05
C PHE A 296 -6.30 -16.63 2.40
N HIS A 297 -6.09 -17.43 3.46
CA HIS A 297 -6.02 -16.93 4.82
C HIS A 297 -4.59 -16.52 5.19
N PRO A 298 -4.33 -15.25 5.53
CA PRO A 298 -3.03 -14.84 6.03
C PRO A 298 -2.72 -15.52 7.36
N ARG A 299 -1.48 -16.01 7.51
CA ARG A 299 -0.95 -16.52 8.77
C ARG A 299 0.53 -16.19 8.92
N LEU A 300 1.04 -16.32 10.15
CA LEU A 300 2.47 -16.21 10.39
C LEU A 300 3.21 -17.30 9.60
N PRO A 301 4.35 -16.98 8.96
CA PRO A 301 5.16 -17.97 8.25
C PRO A 301 5.54 -19.13 9.18
N THR A 302 5.37 -20.37 8.72
CA THR A 302 5.74 -21.55 9.52
C THR A 302 7.17 -22.03 9.23
N ALA A 303 7.99 -21.20 8.55
CA ALA A 303 9.40 -21.45 8.27
C ALA A 303 10.14 -20.11 8.08
N ASP A 304 11.38 -20.05 8.57
CA ASP A 304 12.15 -18.79 8.68
C ASP A 304 12.59 -18.19 7.33
N ASP A 305 12.63 -18.99 6.27
CA ASP A 305 13.04 -18.54 4.93
C ASP A 305 11.97 -17.72 4.19
N PHE A 306 10.79 -17.52 4.79
CA PHE A 306 9.64 -16.87 4.17
C PHE A 306 9.09 -15.74 5.04
N ASP A 307 8.72 -14.66 4.38
CA ASP A 307 8.25 -13.43 5.02
C ASP A 307 6.72 -13.42 5.15
N PHE A 308 6.02 -14.10 4.23
CA PHE A 308 4.57 -14.17 4.23
C PHE A 308 4.05 -15.53 3.82
N GLU A 309 2.91 -15.91 4.40
CA GLU A 309 2.31 -17.21 4.16
C GLU A 309 0.77 -17.13 4.18
N TYR A 310 0.15 -17.73 3.17
CA TYR A 310 -1.30 -17.96 3.14
C TYR A 310 -1.61 -19.44 3.24
N LEU A 311 -2.55 -19.79 4.11
CA LEU A 311 -3.22 -21.08 4.04
C LEU A 311 -4.39 -20.97 3.06
N TYR A 312 -4.25 -21.66 1.93
CA TYR A 312 -5.32 -21.78 0.95
C TYR A 312 -6.25 -22.93 1.36
N ILE A 313 -7.55 -22.67 1.37
CA ILE A 313 -8.58 -23.68 1.60
C ILE A 313 -9.62 -23.55 0.49
N GLU A 314 -9.94 -24.65 -0.18
CA GLU A 314 -11.09 -24.72 -1.08
C GLU A 314 -12.11 -25.75 -0.61
N THR A 315 -13.37 -25.46 -0.86
CA THR A 315 -14.49 -26.38 -0.68
C THR A 315 -15.48 -26.22 -1.83
N GLY A 316 -16.10 -27.30 -2.27
CA GLY A 316 -17.07 -27.25 -3.35
C GLY A 316 -17.67 -28.60 -3.70
N SER A 317 -18.61 -28.59 -4.64
CA SER A 317 -19.26 -29.79 -5.15
C SER A 317 -18.69 -30.11 -6.53
N PHE A 318 -18.03 -31.27 -6.66
CA PHE A 318 -17.61 -31.80 -7.94
C PHE A 318 -18.74 -32.64 -8.55
N THR A 319 -19.15 -32.28 -9.77
CA THR A 319 -20.07 -33.05 -10.60
C THR A 319 -19.28 -33.67 -11.76
N SER A 320 -19.16 -34.99 -11.76
CA SER A 320 -18.57 -35.75 -12.86
C SER A 320 -19.44 -35.69 -14.12
N SER A 321 -18.85 -35.98 -15.27
CA SER A 321 -19.57 -36.04 -16.56
C SER A 321 -20.65 -37.12 -16.61
N THR A 322 -20.57 -38.13 -15.73
CA THR A 322 -21.56 -39.20 -15.58
C THR A 322 -22.70 -38.84 -14.61
N GLY A 323 -22.67 -37.64 -14.02
CA GLY A 323 -23.70 -37.12 -13.12
C GLY A 323 -23.47 -37.45 -11.63
N LEU A 324 -22.43 -38.20 -11.28
CA LEU A 324 -22.06 -38.41 -9.88
C LEU A 324 -21.57 -37.09 -9.26
N GLN A 325 -22.15 -36.73 -8.12
CA GLN A 325 -21.74 -35.58 -7.32
C GLN A 325 -21.01 -36.01 -6.06
N MET A 326 -19.94 -35.29 -5.71
CA MET A 326 -19.19 -35.49 -4.47
C MET A 326 -18.72 -34.16 -3.91
N GLN A 327 -18.62 -34.08 -2.58
CA GLN A 327 -17.98 -32.95 -1.93
C GLN A 327 -16.46 -33.06 -2.10
N ALA A 328 -15.83 -31.94 -2.43
CA ALA A 328 -14.40 -31.82 -2.62
C ALA A 328 -13.86 -30.71 -1.73
N SER A 329 -12.70 -30.95 -1.14
CA SER A 329 -11.94 -29.93 -0.44
C SER A 329 -10.45 -30.18 -0.67
N ARG A 330 -9.68 -29.10 -0.78
CA ARG A 330 -8.22 -29.14 -0.84
C ARG A 330 -7.63 -28.01 -0.03
N ARG A 331 -6.39 -28.21 0.39
CA ARG A 331 -5.58 -27.18 1.04
C ARG A 331 -4.19 -27.15 0.44
N TYR A 332 -3.65 -25.94 0.36
CA TYR A 332 -2.28 -25.67 -0.04
C TYR A 332 -1.73 -24.56 0.83
N VAL A 333 -0.41 -24.40 0.83
CA VAL A 333 0.23 -23.24 1.48
C VAL A 333 0.98 -22.44 0.43
N TYR A 334 0.66 -21.16 0.34
CA TYR A 334 1.32 -20.20 -0.55
C TYR A 334 2.33 -19.43 0.28
N ARG A 335 3.60 -19.41 -0.15
CA ARG A 335 4.69 -18.76 0.57
C ARG A 335 5.41 -17.76 -0.30
N TYR A 336 5.68 -16.59 0.25
CA TYR A 336 6.44 -15.54 -0.41
C TYR A 336 7.72 -15.21 0.36
N CYS A 337 8.84 -15.06 -0.37
CA CYS A 337 10.14 -14.67 0.14
C CYS A 337 10.57 -13.34 -0.51
N GLU A 338 10.70 -12.28 0.28
CA GLU A 338 11.05 -10.92 -0.16
C GLU A 338 12.45 -10.85 -0.75
N ALA A 339 13.42 -11.50 -0.08
CA ALA A 339 14.82 -11.47 -0.51
C ALA A 339 14.99 -11.98 -1.95
N LYS A 340 14.21 -12.99 -2.33
CA LYS A 340 14.25 -13.63 -3.66
C LYS A 340 13.15 -13.13 -4.60
N ASP A 341 12.20 -12.34 -4.11
CA ASP A 341 10.95 -12.00 -4.79
C ASP A 341 10.22 -13.23 -5.36
N HIS A 342 10.09 -14.25 -4.51
CA HIS A 342 9.73 -15.59 -4.95
C HIS A 342 8.43 -16.08 -4.33
N LEU A 343 7.49 -16.55 -5.17
CA LEU A 343 6.22 -17.12 -4.74
C LEU A 343 6.21 -18.62 -5.04
N SER A 344 5.90 -19.42 -4.02
CA SER A 344 5.87 -20.88 -4.10
C SER A 344 4.59 -21.44 -3.50
N VAL A 345 4.17 -22.61 -3.98
CA VAL A 345 2.98 -23.33 -3.51
C VAL A 345 3.41 -24.69 -2.98
N TRP A 346 2.84 -25.07 -1.83
CA TRP A 346 3.24 -26.24 -1.07
C TRP A 346 2.04 -27.13 -0.78
N PHE A 347 2.26 -28.43 -0.77
CA PHE A 347 1.29 -29.39 -0.28
C PHE A 347 1.17 -29.30 1.24
N VAL A 348 0.00 -29.71 1.74
CA VAL A 348 -0.29 -29.86 3.16
C VAL A 348 -0.31 -31.33 3.52
N LYS A 349 0.16 -31.68 4.71
CA LYS A 349 0.19 -33.07 5.18
C LYS A 349 -1.23 -33.65 5.26
N PRO A 350 -1.49 -34.86 4.72
CA PRO A 350 -2.83 -35.46 4.72
C PRO A 350 -3.47 -35.63 6.11
N ASN A 351 -2.66 -35.85 7.15
CA ASN A 351 -3.11 -36.09 8.52
C ASN A 351 -2.90 -34.88 9.46
N ALA A 352 -2.41 -33.76 8.94
CA ALA A 352 -2.15 -32.53 9.70
C ALA A 352 -2.42 -31.36 8.76
N ASP A 353 -3.69 -31.00 8.64
CA ASP A 353 -4.25 -30.18 7.57
C ASP A 353 -3.90 -28.67 7.62
N LEU A 354 -3.04 -28.30 8.56
CA LEU A 354 -2.43 -26.98 8.69
C LEU A 354 -0.90 -27.02 8.51
N GLU A 355 -0.29 -28.21 8.48
CA GLU A 355 1.16 -28.37 8.39
C GLU A 355 1.61 -28.53 6.93
N VAL A 356 2.68 -27.82 6.59
CA VAL A 356 3.33 -27.94 5.27
C VAL A 356 3.99 -29.31 5.14
N ASP A 357 3.81 -29.94 3.97
CA ASP A 357 4.48 -31.15 3.56
C ASP A 357 5.68 -30.81 2.66
N CYS A 358 5.54 -30.99 1.34
CA CYS A 358 6.59 -30.74 0.37
C CYS A 358 6.19 -29.66 -0.65
N LEU A 359 7.20 -29.13 -1.34
CA LEU A 359 7.02 -28.16 -2.41
C LEU A 359 6.15 -28.76 -3.51
N PHE A 360 5.07 -28.07 -3.87
CA PHE A 360 4.33 -28.38 -5.09
C PHE A 360 5.04 -27.72 -6.25
N HIS A 361 5.04 -26.39 -6.34
CA HIS A 361 5.73 -25.72 -7.42
C HIS A 361 6.11 -24.28 -7.10
N ASP A 362 7.12 -23.82 -7.81
CA ASP A 362 7.60 -22.44 -7.80
C ASP A 362 6.98 -21.67 -8.97
N LEU A 363 6.56 -20.43 -8.74
CA LEU A 363 5.95 -19.60 -9.77
C LEU A 363 7.00 -18.73 -10.45
N ASP A 364 7.21 -18.97 -11.74
CA ASP A 364 8.04 -18.15 -12.62
C ASP A 364 7.16 -17.13 -13.36
N PHE A 365 7.28 -15.85 -13.01
CA PHE A 365 6.52 -14.78 -13.65
C PHE A 365 7.15 -14.35 -14.98
N SER A 366 6.31 -14.22 -16.01
CA SER A 366 6.71 -13.65 -17.30
C SER A 366 7.08 -12.16 -17.16
N PRO A 367 8.02 -11.66 -17.96
CA PRO A 367 8.39 -10.24 -17.96
C PRO A 367 7.22 -9.28 -18.25
N PRO A 368 7.31 -8.00 -17.84
CA PRO A 368 6.26 -7.00 -18.07
C PRO A 368 5.89 -6.78 -19.53
N ALA A 369 6.83 -6.96 -20.48
CA ALA A 369 6.53 -6.87 -21.91
C ALA A 369 5.45 -7.88 -22.35
N GLU A 370 5.57 -9.14 -21.95
CA GLU A 370 4.55 -10.17 -22.22
C GLU A 370 3.22 -9.84 -21.53
N THR A 371 3.29 -9.30 -20.30
CA THR A 371 2.11 -8.86 -19.55
C THR A 371 1.31 -7.80 -20.31
N ARG A 372 1.99 -6.83 -20.93
CA ARG A 372 1.35 -5.77 -21.72
C ARG A 372 0.68 -6.32 -22.98
N GLU A 373 1.32 -7.27 -23.66
CA GLU A 373 0.75 -7.91 -24.86
C GLU A 373 -0.49 -8.75 -24.54
N GLN A 374 -0.47 -9.47 -23.42
CA GLN A 374 -1.55 -10.38 -23.01
C GLN A 374 -2.64 -9.71 -22.17
N GLY A 375 -2.39 -8.50 -21.65
CA GLY A 375 -3.28 -7.79 -20.73
C GLY A 375 -3.41 -8.46 -19.35
N ALA A 376 -2.48 -9.35 -18.99
CA ALA A 376 -2.48 -10.09 -17.73
C ALA A 376 -1.06 -10.54 -17.37
N SER A 377 -0.73 -10.54 -16.07
CA SER A 377 0.51 -11.14 -15.58
C SER A 377 0.40 -12.66 -15.64
N ILE A 378 1.38 -13.31 -16.25
CA ILE A 378 1.42 -14.75 -16.40
C ILE A 378 2.48 -15.32 -15.47
N ALA A 379 2.12 -16.35 -14.70
CA ALA A 379 3.10 -17.17 -14.01
C ALA A 379 3.01 -18.61 -14.50
N LYS A 380 4.17 -19.26 -14.68
CA LYS A 380 4.26 -20.64 -15.12
C LYS A 380 4.99 -21.44 -14.05
N ALA A 381 4.65 -22.72 -13.95
CA ALA A 381 5.30 -23.62 -13.03
C ALA A 381 5.29 -25.04 -13.59
N ASN A 382 6.32 -25.82 -13.30
CA ASN A 382 6.34 -27.24 -13.63
C ASN A 382 6.70 -28.05 -12.40
N HIS A 383 6.00 -29.18 -12.20
CA HIS A 383 6.26 -30.09 -11.10
C HIS A 383 6.14 -31.53 -11.58
N LEU A 384 7.18 -32.33 -11.34
CA LEU A 384 7.13 -33.77 -11.57
C LEU A 384 6.64 -34.46 -10.30
N CYS A 385 5.42 -34.98 -10.35
CA CYS A 385 4.87 -35.79 -9.26
C CYS A 385 5.02 -37.27 -9.62
N VAL A 386 6.05 -37.91 -9.07
CA VAL A 386 6.42 -39.31 -9.37
C VAL A 386 6.73 -39.51 -10.85
N GLN A 387 5.74 -39.85 -11.68
CA GLN A 387 5.89 -40.06 -13.13
C GLN A 387 4.98 -39.15 -13.96
N ASP A 388 4.09 -38.38 -13.33
CA ASP A 388 3.17 -37.48 -14.01
C ASP A 388 3.72 -36.04 -13.95
N MET A 389 3.86 -35.40 -15.11
CA MET A 389 4.27 -33.99 -15.20
C MET A 389 3.05 -33.09 -15.06
N TYR A 390 3.14 -32.13 -14.14
CA TYR A 390 2.18 -31.06 -13.95
C TYR A 390 2.77 -29.77 -14.51
N SER A 391 2.16 -29.23 -15.55
CA SER A 391 2.47 -27.89 -16.06
C SER A 391 1.34 -26.95 -15.68
N THR A 392 1.65 -25.94 -14.87
CA THR A 392 0.69 -24.98 -14.33
C THR A 392 0.87 -23.62 -14.98
N ARG A 393 -0.24 -22.95 -15.32
CA ARG A 393 -0.26 -21.57 -15.79
C ARG A 393 -1.26 -20.75 -14.98
N TYR A 394 -0.80 -19.65 -14.41
CA TYR A 394 -1.63 -18.63 -13.77
C TYR A 394 -1.82 -17.46 -14.74
N THR A 395 -3.05 -16.98 -14.86
CA THR A 395 -3.40 -15.76 -15.61
C THR A 395 -4.00 -14.74 -14.66
N LEU A 396 -3.26 -13.68 -14.36
CA LEU A 396 -3.58 -12.68 -13.33
C LEU A 396 -3.80 -11.30 -13.99
N PRO A 397 -5.03 -10.97 -14.43
CA PRO A 397 -5.36 -9.67 -15.04
C PRO A 397 -5.47 -8.56 -13.98
N LEU A 398 -4.32 -8.15 -13.43
CA LEU A 398 -4.21 -7.06 -12.47
C LEU A 398 -4.63 -5.72 -13.10
N LYS A 399 -5.40 -4.93 -12.35
CA LYS A 399 -5.79 -3.56 -12.68
C LYS A 399 -5.23 -2.62 -11.63
N GLY A 400 -4.12 -1.95 -11.95
CA GLY A 400 -3.32 -1.29 -10.91
C GLY A 400 -2.88 -2.35 -9.90
N ILE A 401 -3.29 -2.19 -8.64
CA ILE A 401 -3.03 -3.19 -7.61
C ILE A 401 -4.16 -4.23 -7.46
N TRP A 402 -5.34 -4.02 -8.04
CA TRP A 402 -6.50 -4.87 -7.81
C TRP A 402 -6.54 -6.12 -8.71
N LEU A 403 -6.93 -7.27 -8.14
CA LEU A 403 -7.18 -8.51 -8.87
C LEU A 403 -8.68 -8.87 -8.81
N PRO A 404 -9.46 -8.62 -9.89
CA PRO A 404 -10.89 -8.91 -9.92
C PRO A 404 -11.21 -10.41 -10.06
N ARG A 405 -10.38 -11.10 -10.82
CA ARG A 405 -10.50 -12.52 -11.17
C ARG A 405 -9.14 -13.03 -11.59
N PHE A 406 -8.94 -14.34 -11.53
CA PHE A 406 -7.78 -14.98 -12.12
C PHE A 406 -8.11 -16.41 -12.52
N GLU A 407 -7.21 -17.00 -13.30
CA GLU A 407 -7.35 -18.38 -13.76
C GLU A 407 -6.08 -19.17 -13.43
N VAL A 408 -6.26 -20.44 -13.07
CA VAL A 408 -5.19 -21.42 -12.91
C VAL A 408 -5.50 -22.63 -13.78
N GLU A 409 -4.64 -22.89 -14.76
CA GLU A 409 -4.69 -24.08 -15.60
C GLU A 409 -3.61 -25.07 -15.19
N HIS A 410 -3.98 -26.32 -14.98
CA HIS A 410 -3.07 -27.45 -14.81
C HIS A 410 -3.20 -28.40 -15.99
N VAL A 411 -2.13 -28.58 -16.74
CA VAL A 411 -2.00 -29.62 -17.76
C VAL A 411 -1.17 -30.76 -17.18
N VAL A 412 -1.80 -31.90 -16.98
CA VAL A 412 -1.17 -33.09 -16.40
C VAL A 412 -0.99 -34.14 -17.47
N LYS A 413 0.25 -34.60 -17.65
CA LYS A 413 0.62 -35.63 -18.61
C LYS A 413 1.55 -36.65 -17.97
N GLY A 414 1.13 -37.89 -17.99
CA GLY A 414 1.96 -39.02 -17.57
C GLY A 414 1.25 -40.36 -17.74
N PRO A 415 1.90 -41.45 -17.31
CA PRO A 415 1.38 -42.80 -17.48
C PRO A 415 0.14 -43.06 -16.62
N ALA A 416 -0.02 -42.37 -15.49
CA ALA A 416 -1.15 -42.58 -14.58
C ALA A 416 -2.25 -41.53 -14.75
N LYS A 417 -1.89 -40.30 -15.14
CA LYS A 417 -2.84 -39.19 -15.28
C LYS A 417 -2.66 -38.43 -16.59
N SER A 418 -3.78 -38.15 -17.25
CA SER A 418 -3.83 -37.32 -18.45
C SER A 418 -5.10 -36.46 -18.42
N TYR A 419 -4.96 -35.21 -18.01
CA TYR A 419 -6.07 -34.27 -17.93
C TYR A 419 -5.64 -32.81 -17.99
N VAL A 420 -6.58 -31.94 -18.31
CA VAL A 420 -6.47 -30.49 -18.18
C VAL A 420 -7.52 -30.03 -17.17
N ALA A 421 -7.09 -29.28 -16.15
CA ALA A 421 -7.98 -28.67 -15.17
C ALA A 421 -7.81 -27.16 -15.17
N THR A 422 -8.86 -26.43 -15.50
CA THR A 422 -8.87 -24.95 -15.51
C THR A 422 -9.78 -24.49 -14.37
N THR A 423 -9.24 -23.67 -13.47
CA THR A 423 -9.99 -23.09 -12.34
C THR A 423 -10.06 -21.59 -12.51
N GLU A 424 -11.27 -21.06 -12.62
CA GLU A 424 -11.56 -19.64 -12.60
C GLU A 424 -11.88 -19.21 -11.16
N PHE A 425 -11.28 -18.11 -10.73
CA PHE A 425 -11.50 -17.48 -9.44
C PHE A 425 -12.11 -16.11 -9.67
N THR A 426 -13.23 -15.81 -9.02
CA THR A 426 -13.87 -14.49 -9.06
C THR A 426 -14.14 -13.98 -7.65
N ARG A 427 -13.96 -12.67 -7.42
CA ARG A 427 -14.27 -12.08 -6.11
C ARG A 427 -15.75 -12.33 -5.76
N LEU A 428 -16.02 -12.55 -4.47
CA LEU A 428 -17.39 -12.77 -4.01
C LEU A 428 -18.31 -11.59 -4.39
N PRO A 429 -19.58 -11.86 -4.76
CA PRO A 429 -20.57 -10.80 -4.87
C PRO A 429 -20.70 -10.08 -3.53
N GLN A 430 -20.79 -8.76 -3.57
CA GLN A 430 -21.02 -7.97 -2.36
C GLN A 430 -22.41 -8.31 -1.82
N SER A 431 -22.45 -8.85 -0.60
CA SER A 431 -23.68 -8.90 0.18
C SER A 431 -23.99 -7.49 0.65
N HIS A 432 -25.03 -6.89 0.07
CA HIS A 432 -25.58 -5.59 0.47
C HIS A 432 -26.29 -5.66 1.82
#